data_AF-A0A9P1EYB4-F1
#
_entry.id   AF-A0A9P1EYB4-F1
#
_cell.length_a   1.000
_cell.length_b   1.000
_cell.length_c   1.000
_cell.angle_alpha   90.00
_cell.angle_beta   90.00
_cell.angle_gamma   90.00
#
_symmetry.space_group_name_H-M   'P 1'
#
loop_
_entity.id
_entity.type
_entity.pdbx_description
1 polymer ?
#
loop_
_entity_poly.entity_id
_entity_poly.type
_entity_poly.pdbx_seq_one_letter_code
_entity_poly.pdbx_strand_id
1 'polypeptide(L)'
;MDVCVSCQQWAEWQCTSESCSHFFCHPCRLSTNHWHDMVPIVAMHADPARPSDDPEISDRHVDMILRIDRIKHAVRCVNSACRYDWCYDEQYDVKHFRLCMRRMSGQCWDCEKMKELITYKSTYLPQMTFSLSDELSPLPISMGERESIHRLSRIPESYSPIVVREMTNTLTHAANCTDPRCDRNFCDRMKEHGLHFKRCSRRLASCVLCAKILELVFPHSRTCELLICNVPYCMNIRAEVGHRFMEDRFRQLAVGQPDNAAPNPHVKPWIIP
;
A
#
# COMPACT_ATOMS: atom_id res chain seq x y z
N MET A 1 14.06 4.57 -28.61
CA MET A 1 13.27 3.81 -27.63
C MET A 1 13.74 4.25 -26.26
N ASP A 2 12.82 4.70 -25.42
CA ASP A 2 13.12 5.35 -24.14
C ASP A 2 13.40 4.28 -23.07
N VAL A 3 14.51 3.53 -23.25
CA VAL A 3 14.92 2.44 -22.35
C VAL A 3 16.17 2.80 -21.57
N CYS A 4 16.18 2.42 -20.31
CA CYS A 4 17.28 2.67 -19.38
C CYS A 4 18.55 1.99 -19.88
N VAL A 5 19.61 2.78 -20.05
CA VAL A 5 20.90 2.28 -20.53
C VAL A 5 21.52 1.22 -19.61
N SER A 6 21.20 1.27 -18.31
CA SER A 6 21.77 0.37 -17.30
C SER A 6 21.04 -0.97 -17.18
N CYS A 7 19.71 -0.96 -17.14
CA CYS A 7 18.91 -2.17 -16.88
C CYS A 7 17.99 -2.59 -18.02
N GLN A 8 17.99 -1.85 -19.14
CA GLN A 8 17.15 -2.10 -20.32
C GLN A 8 15.64 -2.08 -20.04
N GLN A 9 15.21 -1.60 -18.87
CA GLN A 9 13.81 -1.33 -18.52
C GLN A 9 13.37 0.03 -19.06
N TRP A 10 12.08 0.36 -18.94
CA TRP A 10 11.58 1.69 -19.29
C TRP A 10 12.33 2.79 -18.54
N ALA A 11 12.78 3.82 -19.26
CA ALA A 11 13.42 4.98 -18.66
C ALA A 11 12.39 6.03 -18.24
N GLU A 12 12.69 6.76 -17.17
CA GLU A 12 11.85 7.83 -16.64
C GLU A 12 12.58 9.18 -16.71
N TRP A 13 13.90 9.16 -16.90
CA TRP A 13 14.78 10.32 -16.88
C TRP A 13 15.71 10.32 -18.08
N GLN A 14 15.96 11.50 -18.64
CA GLN A 14 16.88 11.74 -19.75
C GLN A 14 17.92 12.77 -19.33
N CYS A 15 19.17 12.50 -19.67
CA CYS A 15 20.26 13.45 -19.53
C CYS A 15 20.08 14.63 -20.51
N THR A 16 20.22 15.87 -20.03
CA THR A 16 20.05 17.09 -20.85
C THR A 16 21.35 17.61 -21.45
N SER A 17 22.49 16.98 -21.16
CA SER A 17 23.78 17.39 -21.72
C SER A 17 23.82 17.14 -23.24
N GLU A 18 24.28 18.13 -24.01
CA GLU A 18 24.45 18.04 -25.46
C GLU A 18 25.38 16.89 -25.90
N SER A 19 26.22 16.42 -24.99
CA SER A 19 27.18 15.34 -25.21
C SER A 19 26.70 13.97 -24.74
N CYS A 20 25.50 13.87 -24.14
CA CYS A 20 25.04 12.65 -23.48
C CYS A 20 23.52 12.48 -23.57
N SER A 21 23.09 11.51 -24.37
CA SER A 21 21.68 11.16 -24.60
C SER A 21 21.26 9.89 -23.84
N HIS A 22 21.80 9.68 -22.64
CA HIS A 22 21.44 8.54 -21.81
C HIS A 22 20.06 8.68 -21.18
N PHE A 23 19.37 7.54 -21.12
CA PHE A 23 18.10 7.40 -20.46
C PHE A 23 18.26 6.48 -19.24
N PHE A 24 17.62 6.82 -18.12
CA PHE A 24 17.66 6.03 -16.89
C PHE A 24 16.28 5.85 -16.27
N CYS A 25 16.01 4.68 -15.69
CA CYS A 25 14.93 4.55 -14.72
C CYS A 25 15.35 5.16 -13.38
N HIS A 26 14.41 5.55 -12.53
CA HIS A 26 14.72 6.20 -11.25
C HIS A 26 15.72 5.40 -10.37
N PRO A 27 15.61 4.07 -10.21
CA PRO A 27 16.60 3.30 -9.44
C PRO A 27 18.01 3.31 -10.06
N CYS A 28 18.10 3.24 -11.39
CA CYS A 28 19.39 3.24 -12.08
C CYS A 28 20.04 4.63 -12.02
N ARG A 29 19.27 5.71 -12.14
CA ARG A 29 19.76 7.07 -11.96
C ARG A 29 20.45 7.27 -10.60
N LEU A 30 19.86 6.75 -9.53
CA LEU A 30 20.43 6.92 -8.18
C LEU A 30 21.67 6.06 -7.92
N SER A 31 21.85 4.98 -8.70
CA SER A 31 22.97 4.06 -8.55
C SER A 31 24.10 4.34 -9.53
N THR A 32 23.81 4.95 -10.68
CA THR A 32 24.83 5.47 -11.57
C THR A 32 25.28 6.82 -11.05
N ASN A 33 26.57 6.94 -10.76
CA ASN A 33 27.21 8.22 -10.42
C ASN A 33 27.35 9.06 -11.70
N HIS A 34 26.20 9.39 -12.32
CA HIS A 34 26.12 10.08 -13.58
C HIS A 34 26.01 11.59 -13.33
N TRP A 35 26.95 12.36 -13.88
CA TRP A 35 27.28 13.72 -13.44
C TRP A 35 26.60 14.84 -14.25
N HIS A 36 25.51 14.54 -14.95
CA HIS A 36 24.80 15.53 -15.75
C HIS A 36 23.42 15.82 -15.18
N ASP A 37 22.91 17.02 -15.49
CA ASP A 37 21.53 17.38 -15.22
C ASP A 37 20.58 16.45 -16.00
N MET A 38 19.53 16.02 -15.31
CA MET A 38 18.61 15.01 -15.80
C MET A 38 17.18 15.50 -15.62
N VAL A 39 16.38 15.42 -16.68
CA VAL A 39 14.97 15.80 -16.68
C VAL A 39 14.08 14.57 -16.81
N PRO A 40 12.86 14.59 -16.25
CA PRO A 40 11.90 13.53 -16.48
C PRO A 40 11.54 13.47 -17.98
N ILE A 41 11.54 12.29 -18.58
CA ILE A 41 11.16 12.10 -20.01
C ILE A 41 9.73 12.58 -20.28
N VAL A 42 8.86 12.50 -19.27
CA VAL A 42 7.48 12.98 -19.36
C VAL A 42 7.39 14.50 -19.59
N ALA A 43 8.40 15.26 -19.16
CA ALA A 43 8.46 16.70 -19.42
C ALA A 43 8.69 17.02 -20.92
N MET A 44 9.19 16.05 -21.72
CA MET A 44 9.45 16.23 -23.15
C MET A 44 8.32 15.72 -24.06
N HIS A 45 7.47 14.80 -23.56
CA HIS A 45 6.27 14.32 -24.27
C HIS A 45 4.98 15.04 -23.82
N ALA A 46 5.10 16.08 -23.00
CA ALA A 46 4.01 17.01 -22.79
C ALA A 46 3.64 17.63 -24.14
N ASP A 47 2.37 17.51 -24.51
CA ASP A 47 1.79 18.16 -25.68
C ASP A 47 2.28 19.62 -25.75
N PRO A 48 2.94 20.06 -26.84
CA PRO A 48 3.38 21.45 -26.97
C PRO A 48 2.20 22.44 -26.92
N ALA A 49 0.95 21.97 -27.00
CA ALA A 49 -0.23 22.79 -26.76
C ALA A 49 -0.50 23.11 -25.27
N ARG A 50 0.26 22.56 -24.31
CA ARG A 50 0.15 23.00 -22.91
C ARG A 50 1.42 22.72 -22.08
N PRO A 51 2.31 23.71 -22.01
CA PRO A 51 2.69 24.24 -20.70
C PRO A 51 2.69 25.77 -20.73
N SER A 52 1.97 26.38 -19.78
CA SER A 52 2.23 27.77 -19.41
C SER A 52 3.69 27.92 -18.98
N ASP A 53 4.38 28.95 -19.46
CA ASP A 53 5.76 29.36 -19.11
C ASP A 53 5.93 29.79 -17.63
N ASP A 54 5.18 29.16 -16.72
CA ASP A 54 5.18 29.45 -15.30
C ASP A 54 6.02 28.38 -14.56
N PRO A 55 7.21 28.73 -14.05
CA PRO A 55 8.09 27.79 -13.36
C PRO A 55 7.43 27.12 -12.14
N GLU A 56 6.44 27.74 -11.50
CA GLU A 56 5.71 27.13 -10.36
C GLU A 56 4.90 25.89 -10.75
N ILE A 57 4.39 25.84 -12.00
CA ILE A 57 3.61 24.71 -12.51
C ILE A 57 4.51 23.51 -12.83
N SER A 58 5.74 23.78 -13.27
CA SER A 58 6.76 22.75 -13.51
C SER A 58 7.22 22.10 -12.20
N ASP A 59 7.45 22.90 -11.15
CA ASP A 59 7.88 22.41 -9.84
C ASP A 59 6.83 21.51 -9.19
N ARG A 60 5.54 21.89 -9.29
CA ARG A 60 4.43 21.06 -8.78
C ARG A 60 4.34 19.72 -9.52
N HIS A 61 4.55 19.72 -10.84
CA HIS A 61 4.52 18.50 -11.65
C HIS A 61 5.61 17.51 -11.21
N VAL A 62 6.82 18.03 -10.96
CA VAL A 62 7.96 17.24 -10.48
C VAL A 62 7.70 16.66 -9.09
N ASP A 63 7.19 17.45 -8.14
CA ASP A 63 6.87 16.96 -6.78
C ASP A 63 5.85 15.82 -6.81
N MET A 64 4.81 15.93 -7.64
CA MET A 64 3.81 14.87 -7.77
C MET A 64 4.40 13.57 -8.32
N ILE A 65 5.30 13.64 -9.32
CA ILE A 65 6.00 12.45 -9.85
C ILE A 65 6.87 11.83 -8.76
N LEU A 66 7.69 12.64 -8.08
CA LEU A 66 8.57 12.16 -7.02
C LEU A 66 7.79 11.49 -5.90
N ARG A 67 6.67 12.07 -5.48
CA ARG A 67 5.81 11.48 -4.45
C ARG A 67 5.18 10.17 -4.90
N ILE A 68 4.77 10.03 -6.17
CA ILE A 68 4.31 8.75 -6.72
C ILE A 68 5.40 7.69 -6.59
N ASP A 69 6.66 8.03 -6.90
CA ASP A 69 7.79 7.10 -6.78
C ASP A 69 8.12 6.76 -5.33
N ARG A 70 8.02 7.73 -4.40
CA ARG A 70 8.13 7.46 -2.96
C ARG A 70 7.06 6.49 -2.49
N ILE A 71 5.81 6.66 -2.92
CA ILE A 71 4.71 5.75 -2.57
C ILE A 71 4.94 4.35 -3.17
N LYS A 72 5.41 4.25 -4.42
CA LYS A 72 5.80 2.96 -5.04
C LYS A 72 6.80 2.21 -4.15
N HIS A 73 7.81 2.92 -3.64
CA HIS A 73 8.78 2.37 -2.71
C HIS A 73 8.11 1.97 -1.39
N ALA A 74 7.39 2.89 -0.75
CA ALA A 74 6.78 2.69 0.57
C ALA A 74 5.87 1.45 0.62
N VAL A 75 5.04 1.24 -0.42
CA VAL A 75 4.15 0.08 -0.56
C VAL A 75 4.92 -1.26 -0.61
N ARG A 76 6.12 -1.27 -1.19
CA ARG A 76 6.93 -2.48 -1.41
C ARG A 76 8.01 -2.68 -0.36
N CYS A 77 8.36 -1.63 0.36
CA CYS A 77 9.40 -1.68 1.37
C CYS A 77 8.93 -2.49 2.58
N VAL A 78 9.58 -3.61 2.82
CA VAL A 78 9.37 -4.45 4.01
C VAL A 78 10.53 -4.33 5.01
N ASN A 79 11.52 -3.48 4.72
CA ASN A 79 12.72 -3.32 5.51
C ASN A 79 12.49 -2.26 6.60
N SER A 80 12.52 -2.68 7.88
CA SER A 80 12.44 -1.77 9.03
C SER A 80 13.67 -0.86 9.17
N ALA A 81 14.79 -1.20 8.53
CA ALA A 81 16.01 -0.41 8.46
C ALA A 81 16.18 0.27 7.07
N CYS A 82 15.07 0.69 6.45
CA CYS A 82 15.14 1.48 5.22
C CYS A 82 15.97 2.75 5.44
N ARG A 83 16.83 3.09 4.47
CA ARG A 83 17.73 4.27 4.56
C ARG A 83 17.07 5.57 4.14
N TYR A 84 15.88 5.50 3.55
CA TYR A 84 15.12 6.68 3.16
C TYR A 84 14.33 7.20 4.36
N ASP A 85 14.62 8.43 4.75
CA ASP A 85 13.94 9.16 5.84
C ASP A 85 12.43 9.30 5.59
N TRP A 86 12.02 9.57 4.35
CA TRP A 86 10.63 9.69 3.94
C TRP A 86 9.86 8.35 3.86
N CYS A 87 10.54 7.20 3.93
CA CYS A 87 9.87 5.91 3.75
C CYS A 87 8.82 5.66 4.83
N TYR A 88 9.13 6.00 6.08
CA TYR A 88 8.21 5.76 7.20
C TYR A 88 6.93 6.60 7.07
N ASP A 89 7.06 7.88 6.72
CA ASP A 89 5.93 8.81 6.58
C ASP A 89 5.02 8.40 5.42
N GLU A 90 5.60 8.08 4.27
CA GLU A 90 4.83 7.61 3.11
C GLU A 90 4.18 6.24 3.41
N GLN A 91 4.81 5.40 4.23
CA GLN A 91 4.18 4.17 4.68
C GLN A 91 2.99 4.41 5.61
N TYR A 92 3.09 5.43 6.46
CA TYR A 92 2.00 5.83 7.34
C TYR A 92 0.81 6.38 6.54
N ASP A 93 1.07 7.24 5.55
CA ASP A 93 0.06 7.79 4.64
C ASP A 93 -0.69 6.66 3.91
N VAL A 94 0.04 5.69 3.36
CA VAL A 94 -0.56 4.53 2.69
C VAL A 94 -1.38 3.67 3.67
N LYS A 95 -0.84 3.39 4.87
CA LYS A 95 -1.57 2.63 5.90
C LYS A 95 -2.87 3.33 6.27
N HIS A 96 -2.82 4.63 6.50
CA HIS A 96 -3.99 5.44 6.81
C HIS A 96 -5.01 5.34 5.66
N PHE A 97 -4.59 5.60 4.42
CA PHE A 97 -5.47 5.57 3.27
C PHE A 97 -6.11 4.19 3.05
N ARG A 98 -5.37 3.09 3.25
CA ARG A 98 -5.88 1.72 3.16
C ARG A 98 -6.97 1.41 4.20
N LEU A 99 -6.90 2.00 5.40
CA LEU A 99 -7.83 1.69 6.50
C LEU A 99 -8.95 2.73 6.68
N CYS A 100 -8.77 3.95 6.20
CA CYS A 100 -9.70 5.06 6.44
C CYS A 100 -11.04 4.86 5.72
N MET A 101 -12.14 4.82 6.48
CA MET A 101 -13.50 4.70 5.93
C MET A 101 -13.96 5.96 5.18
N ARG A 102 -13.35 7.11 5.47
CA ARG A 102 -13.66 8.41 4.85
C ARG A 102 -12.77 8.77 3.67
N ARG A 103 -11.89 7.85 3.25
CA ARG A 103 -10.90 8.11 2.21
C ARG A 103 -11.47 8.52 0.86
N MET A 104 -12.73 8.16 0.57
CA MET A 104 -13.42 8.57 -0.66
C MET A 104 -14.41 9.72 -0.46
N SER A 105 -14.79 10.06 0.78
CA SER A 105 -15.77 11.12 1.05
C SER A 105 -15.20 12.54 0.99
N GLY A 106 -13.86 12.69 1.00
CA GLY A 106 -13.21 14.02 1.04
C GLY A 106 -13.25 14.69 2.41
N GLN A 107 -13.71 13.98 3.44
CA GLN A 107 -13.82 14.49 4.81
C GLN A 107 -12.61 14.13 5.68
N CYS A 108 -11.50 13.75 5.05
CA CYS A 108 -10.27 13.37 5.71
C CYS A 108 -9.11 14.05 4.98
N TRP A 109 -8.48 14.98 5.68
CA TRP A 109 -7.41 15.82 5.14
C TRP A 109 -6.19 14.99 4.69
N ASP A 110 -5.83 13.96 5.45
CA ASP A 110 -4.72 13.06 5.09
C ASP A 110 -5.02 12.29 3.79
N CYS A 111 -6.27 11.87 3.60
CA CYS A 111 -6.69 11.14 2.40
C CYS A 111 -6.85 12.04 1.17
N GLU A 112 -7.09 13.34 1.35
CA GLU A 112 -7.30 14.28 0.26
C GLU A 112 -6.06 14.38 -0.64
N LYS A 113 -4.88 14.49 -0.03
CA LYS A 113 -3.59 14.50 -0.74
C LYS A 113 -3.37 13.22 -1.56
N MET A 114 -3.74 12.07 -1.02
CA MET A 114 -3.61 10.79 -1.73
C MET A 114 -4.58 10.69 -2.92
N LYS A 115 -5.81 11.22 -2.79
CA LYS A 115 -6.76 11.30 -3.92
C LYS A 115 -6.23 12.16 -5.05
N GLU A 116 -5.61 13.29 -4.71
CA GLU A 116 -5.01 14.19 -5.68
C GLU A 116 -3.92 13.46 -6.49
N LEU A 117 -3.03 12.73 -5.82
CA LEU A 117 -2.01 11.89 -6.46
C LEU A 117 -2.61 10.81 -7.37
N ILE A 118 -3.67 10.11 -6.93
CA ILE A 118 -4.36 9.10 -7.74
C ILE A 118 -4.96 9.74 -8.99
N THR A 119 -5.65 10.87 -8.82
CA THR A 119 -6.28 11.61 -9.93
C THR A 119 -5.21 12.05 -10.93
N TYR A 120 -4.15 12.68 -10.43
CA TYR A 120 -3.04 13.16 -11.24
C TYR A 120 -2.36 12.03 -12.03
N LYS A 121 -2.03 10.91 -11.38
CA LYS A 121 -1.45 9.73 -12.06
C LYS A 121 -2.37 9.24 -13.18
N SER A 122 -3.67 9.23 -12.94
CA SER A 122 -4.67 8.74 -13.90
C SER A 122 -4.83 9.68 -15.09
N THR A 123 -4.77 11.00 -14.84
CA THR A 123 -4.96 12.04 -15.86
C THR A 123 -3.70 12.29 -16.68
N TYR A 124 -2.53 12.36 -16.05
CA TYR A 124 -1.29 12.85 -16.68
C TYR A 124 -0.25 11.76 -16.93
N LEU A 125 -0.34 10.59 -16.27
CA LEU A 125 0.62 9.49 -16.40
C LEU A 125 -0.07 8.15 -16.76
N PRO A 126 -1.01 8.10 -17.73
CA PRO A 126 -1.76 6.89 -18.05
C PRO A 126 -0.89 5.74 -18.57
N GLN A 127 0.25 6.03 -19.18
CA GLN A 127 1.23 5.07 -19.72
C GLN A 127 2.02 4.32 -18.64
N MET A 128 2.01 4.78 -17.38
CA MET A 128 2.68 4.06 -16.30
C MET A 128 1.89 2.82 -15.90
N THR A 129 2.55 1.65 -16.01
CA THR A 129 2.04 0.32 -15.64
C THR A 129 1.72 0.19 -14.14
N PHE A 130 2.26 1.08 -13.31
CA PHE A 130 1.96 1.14 -11.89
C PHE A 130 0.55 1.70 -11.63
N SER A 131 -0.37 0.83 -11.21
CA SER A 131 -1.70 1.23 -10.77
C SER A 131 -1.66 1.65 -9.29
N LEU A 132 -1.45 2.95 -9.06
CA LEU A 132 -1.42 3.53 -7.71
C LEU A 132 -2.71 3.20 -6.93
N SER A 133 -3.87 3.19 -7.58
CA SER A 133 -5.14 2.80 -6.96
C SER A 133 -5.18 1.33 -6.51
N ASP A 134 -4.61 0.41 -7.28
CA ASP A 134 -4.58 -1.02 -6.91
C ASP A 134 -3.56 -1.29 -5.79
N GLU A 135 -2.44 -0.58 -5.81
CA GLU A 135 -1.37 -0.68 -4.82
C GLU A 135 -1.77 -0.03 -3.50
N LEU A 136 -2.71 0.91 -3.50
CA LEU A 136 -3.30 1.51 -2.29
C LEU A 136 -4.50 0.71 -1.72
N SER A 137 -4.75 -0.52 -2.17
CA SER A 137 -5.83 -1.38 -1.65
C SER A 137 -5.35 -2.26 -0.46
N PRO A 138 -6.17 -2.47 0.61
CA PRO A 138 -7.55 -2.94 0.51
C PRO A 138 -8.62 -1.92 0.97
N LEU A 139 -9.88 -2.22 0.64
CA LEU A 139 -11.07 -1.46 1.04
C LEU A 139 -11.27 -1.48 2.56
N PRO A 140 -11.82 -0.41 3.16
CA PRO A 140 -12.26 -0.46 4.54
C PRO A 140 -13.25 -1.61 4.71
N ILE A 141 -13.14 -2.32 5.83
CA ILE A 141 -14.07 -3.38 6.20
C ILE A 141 -15.45 -2.74 6.36
N SER A 142 -16.46 -3.25 5.66
CA SER A 142 -17.85 -2.82 5.90
C SER A 142 -18.31 -3.24 7.31
N MET A 143 -19.32 -2.58 7.86
CA MET A 143 -19.83 -2.90 9.20
C MET A 143 -20.22 -4.38 9.36
N GLY A 144 -20.87 -5.00 8.36
CA GLY A 144 -21.23 -6.42 8.39
C GLY A 144 -20.04 -7.38 8.28
N GLU A 145 -18.95 -6.93 7.66
CA GLU A 145 -17.71 -7.69 7.57
C GLU A 145 -16.93 -7.68 8.90
N ARG A 146 -16.99 -6.60 9.69
CA ARG A 146 -16.34 -6.51 11.03
C ARG A 146 -16.85 -7.59 11.97
N GLU A 147 -18.16 -7.81 11.99
CA GLU A 147 -18.78 -8.84 12.82
C GLU A 147 -18.45 -10.26 12.34
N SER A 148 -18.23 -10.42 11.04
CA SER A 148 -17.86 -11.71 10.44
C SER A 148 -16.42 -12.12 10.80
N ILE A 149 -15.47 -11.17 10.88
CA ILE A 149 -14.08 -11.41 11.30
C ILE A 149 -14.00 -12.19 12.62
N HIS A 150 -14.88 -11.89 13.57
CA HIS A 150 -14.94 -12.57 14.87
C HIS A 150 -15.43 -14.02 14.79
N ARG A 151 -16.27 -14.38 13.81
CA ARG A 151 -16.71 -15.77 13.63
C ARG A 151 -15.63 -16.63 12.99
N LEU A 152 -14.77 -16.01 12.18
CA LEU A 152 -13.74 -16.67 11.41
C LEU A 152 -12.53 -17.12 12.24
N SER A 153 -12.28 -16.50 13.40
CA SER A 153 -11.27 -16.97 14.38
C SER A 153 -11.60 -18.33 15.01
N ARG A 154 -12.77 -18.90 14.70
CA ARG A 154 -13.26 -20.22 15.14
C ARG A 154 -13.42 -21.23 13.99
N ILE A 155 -12.97 -20.92 12.78
CA ILE A 155 -13.00 -21.90 11.68
C ILE A 155 -12.00 -23.02 12.02
N PRO A 156 -12.42 -24.30 12.05
CA PRO A 156 -11.49 -25.41 12.21
C PRO A 156 -10.54 -25.48 11.01
N GLU A 157 -9.24 -25.62 11.29
CA GLU A 157 -8.22 -25.75 10.25
C GLU A 157 -8.50 -27.01 9.42
N SER A 158 -8.81 -26.83 8.13
CA SER A 158 -9.05 -27.93 7.21
C SER A 158 -7.75 -28.62 6.77
N TYR A 159 -6.61 -27.99 7.06
CA TYR A 159 -5.26 -28.41 6.72
C TYR A 159 -4.40 -28.58 7.97
N SER A 160 -3.37 -29.42 7.89
CA SER A 160 -2.41 -29.55 9.00
C SER A 160 -1.62 -28.25 9.22
N PRO A 161 -1.10 -27.99 10.44
CA PRO A 161 -0.35 -26.76 10.74
C PRO A 161 0.87 -26.53 9.84
N ILE A 162 1.52 -27.60 9.39
CA ILE A 162 2.67 -27.54 8.48
C ILE A 162 2.22 -26.98 7.11
N VAL A 163 1.11 -27.51 6.58
CA VAL A 163 0.55 -27.08 5.30
C VAL A 163 0.07 -25.63 5.38
N VAL A 164 -0.61 -25.24 6.46
CA VAL A 164 -1.03 -23.85 6.69
C VAL A 164 0.17 -22.90 6.66
N ARG A 165 1.27 -23.25 7.31
CA ARG A 165 2.49 -22.45 7.32
C ARG A 165 3.11 -22.30 5.93
N GLU A 166 3.21 -23.40 5.16
CA GLU A 166 3.76 -23.37 3.80
C GLU A 166 2.90 -22.56 2.83
N MET A 167 1.58 -22.73 2.90
CA MET A 167 0.64 -21.96 2.09
C MET A 167 0.63 -20.49 2.49
N THR A 168 0.79 -20.18 3.78
CA THR A 168 0.96 -18.80 4.27
C THR A 168 2.22 -18.17 3.70
N ASN A 169 3.36 -18.87 3.71
CA ASN A 169 4.60 -18.38 3.11
C ASN A 169 4.47 -18.15 1.60
N THR A 170 3.72 -19.03 0.92
CA THR A 170 3.41 -18.89 -0.51
C THR A 170 2.53 -17.67 -0.77
N LEU A 171 1.52 -17.44 0.07
CA LEU A 171 0.65 -16.25 0.02
C LEU A 171 1.42 -14.96 0.28
N THR A 172 2.28 -14.93 1.31
CA THR A 172 3.14 -13.78 1.60
C THR A 172 4.09 -13.47 0.45
N HIS A 173 4.67 -14.50 -0.16
CA HIS A 173 5.49 -14.30 -1.35
C HIS A 173 4.67 -13.75 -2.52
N ALA A 174 3.58 -14.42 -2.89
CA ALA A 174 2.74 -14.03 -4.03
C ALA A 174 2.21 -12.59 -3.89
N ALA A 175 1.88 -12.17 -2.66
CA ALA A 175 1.42 -10.81 -2.37
C ALA A 175 2.50 -9.72 -2.59
N ASN A 176 3.79 -10.08 -2.57
CA ASN A 176 4.91 -9.16 -2.80
C ASN A 176 5.63 -9.42 -4.14
N CYS A 177 5.29 -10.50 -4.83
CA CYS A 177 5.95 -10.92 -6.05
C CYS A 177 5.41 -10.14 -7.25
N THR A 178 6.29 -9.36 -7.89
CA THR A 178 5.99 -8.60 -9.11
C THR A 178 6.47 -9.30 -10.38
N ASP A 179 7.22 -10.40 -10.24
CA ASP A 179 7.73 -11.19 -11.36
C ASP A 179 6.59 -11.99 -12.02
N PRO A 180 6.25 -11.73 -13.29
CA PRO A 180 5.22 -12.48 -14.02
C PRO A 180 5.64 -13.90 -14.39
N ARG A 181 6.93 -14.26 -14.28
CA ARG A 181 7.48 -15.59 -14.61
C ARG A 181 8.13 -16.24 -13.39
N CYS A 182 7.55 -16.02 -12.21
CA CYS A 182 8.10 -16.55 -10.98
C CYS A 182 7.99 -18.08 -10.92
N ASP A 183 9.14 -18.77 -10.88
CA ASP A 183 9.19 -20.24 -10.84
C ASP A 183 8.82 -20.84 -9.47
N ARG A 184 8.48 -20.02 -8.46
CA ARG A 184 8.05 -20.55 -7.17
C ARG A 184 6.70 -21.24 -7.32
N ASN A 185 6.65 -22.49 -6.87
CA ASN A 185 5.44 -23.31 -6.84
C ASN A 185 4.24 -22.53 -6.31
N PHE A 186 3.13 -22.58 -7.06
CA PHE A 186 1.84 -21.97 -6.74
C PHE A 186 1.80 -20.43 -6.66
N CYS A 187 2.90 -19.72 -6.97
CA CYS A 187 2.94 -18.25 -6.91
C CYS A 187 1.83 -17.60 -7.76
N ASP A 188 1.71 -17.99 -9.04
CA ASP A 188 0.74 -17.37 -9.95
C ASP A 188 -0.71 -17.66 -9.56
N ARG A 189 -1.01 -18.92 -9.20
CA ARG A 189 -2.32 -19.29 -8.65
C ARG A 189 -2.65 -18.49 -7.39
N MET A 190 -1.67 -18.24 -6.53
CA MET A 190 -1.88 -17.49 -5.31
C MET A 190 -2.06 -15.98 -5.56
N LYS A 191 -1.43 -15.42 -6.60
CA LYS A 191 -1.72 -14.05 -7.07
C LYS A 191 -3.16 -13.93 -7.56
N GLU A 192 -3.63 -14.89 -8.35
CA GLU A 192 -5.02 -14.93 -8.83
C GLU A 192 -6.03 -15.03 -7.67
N HIS A 193 -5.76 -15.90 -6.70
CA HIS A 193 -6.56 -16.02 -5.47
C HIS A 193 -6.59 -14.70 -4.69
N GLY A 194 -5.46 -14.02 -4.55
CA GLY A 194 -5.38 -12.71 -3.91
C GLY A 194 -6.22 -11.64 -4.64
N LEU A 195 -6.17 -11.61 -5.97
CA LEU A 195 -6.99 -10.69 -6.79
C LEU A 195 -8.48 -10.98 -6.64
N HIS A 196 -8.87 -12.26 -6.65
CA HIS A 196 -10.24 -12.67 -6.37
C HIS A 196 -10.68 -12.16 -4.99
N PHE A 197 -9.87 -12.38 -3.95
CA PHE A 197 -10.21 -11.96 -2.59
C PHE A 197 -10.44 -10.45 -2.49
N LYS A 198 -9.59 -9.65 -3.15
CA LYS A 198 -9.74 -8.18 -3.18
C LYS A 198 -11.05 -7.73 -3.82
N ARG A 199 -11.53 -8.42 -4.87
CA ARG A 199 -12.70 -8.05 -5.67
C ARG A 199 -14.00 -8.76 -5.27
N CYS A 200 -13.92 -9.84 -4.49
CA CYS A 200 -15.07 -10.67 -4.13
C CYS A 200 -15.95 -9.97 -3.08
N SER A 201 -17.20 -9.70 -3.44
CA SER A 201 -18.21 -9.11 -2.54
C SER A 201 -18.73 -10.08 -1.48
N ARG A 202 -18.55 -11.39 -1.67
CA ARG A 202 -19.00 -12.46 -0.75
C ARG A 202 -17.86 -13.05 0.09
N ARG A 203 -16.71 -12.37 0.17
CA ARG A 203 -15.46 -12.91 0.71
C ARG A 203 -15.52 -13.36 2.18
N LEU A 204 -16.37 -12.73 3.00
CA LEU A 204 -16.57 -13.11 4.40
C LEU A 204 -17.91 -13.80 4.67
N ALA A 205 -18.70 -14.06 3.61
CA ALA A 205 -20.04 -14.62 3.73
C ALA A 205 -20.04 -16.11 3.37
N SER A 206 -19.96 -16.43 2.07
CA SER A 206 -20.16 -17.80 1.57
C SER A 206 -19.16 -18.23 0.48
N CYS A 207 -18.18 -17.39 0.14
CA CYS A 207 -17.19 -17.76 -0.87
C CYS A 207 -16.16 -18.74 -0.30
N VAL A 208 -16.20 -19.98 -0.77
CA VAL A 208 -15.29 -21.06 -0.33
C VAL A 208 -13.82 -20.72 -0.60
N LEU A 209 -13.52 -20.11 -1.75
CA LEU A 209 -12.15 -19.69 -2.05
C LEU A 209 -11.65 -18.62 -1.07
N CYS A 210 -12.50 -17.65 -0.74
CA CYS A 210 -12.14 -16.61 0.22
C CYS A 210 -12.01 -17.16 1.64
N ALA A 211 -12.84 -18.13 2.04
CA ALA A 211 -12.71 -18.81 3.32
C ALA A 211 -11.33 -19.49 3.46
N LYS A 212 -10.85 -20.17 2.42
CA LYS A 212 -9.50 -20.76 2.40
C LYS A 212 -8.38 -19.72 2.52
N ILE A 213 -8.53 -18.57 1.87
CA ILE A 213 -7.56 -17.47 2.00
C ILE A 213 -7.55 -16.95 3.43
N LEU A 214 -8.71 -16.81 4.06
CA LEU A 214 -8.83 -16.38 5.44
C LEU A 214 -8.14 -17.34 6.42
N GLU A 215 -8.25 -18.66 6.21
CA GLU A 215 -7.51 -19.67 7.00
C GLU A 215 -5.98 -19.42 7.02
N LEU A 216 -5.42 -18.81 5.98
CA LEU A 216 -4.00 -18.43 5.91
C LEU A 216 -3.72 -17.03 6.49
N VAL A 217 -4.62 -16.08 6.22
CA VAL A 217 -4.43 -14.67 6.62
C VAL A 217 -4.57 -14.50 8.14
N PHE A 218 -5.46 -15.24 8.81
CA PHE A 218 -5.66 -15.11 10.25
C PHE A 218 -4.39 -15.44 11.06
N PRO A 219 -3.77 -16.62 10.90
CA PRO A 219 -2.49 -16.93 11.55
C PRO A 219 -1.41 -15.89 11.23
N HIS A 220 -1.28 -15.49 9.95
CA HIS A 220 -0.33 -14.46 9.53
C HIS A 220 -0.55 -13.12 10.26
N SER A 221 -1.80 -12.68 10.38
CA SER A 221 -2.14 -11.39 10.99
C SER A 221 -1.74 -11.28 12.46
N ARG A 222 -1.65 -12.41 13.18
CA ARG A 222 -1.26 -12.46 14.60
C ARG A 222 0.24 -12.25 14.82
N THR A 223 1.07 -12.59 13.83
CA THR A 223 2.53 -12.49 13.91
C THR A 223 3.12 -11.42 12.99
N CYS A 224 2.28 -10.79 12.16
CA CYS A 224 2.72 -9.77 11.21
C CYS A 224 2.82 -8.41 11.90
N GLU A 225 4.02 -7.85 11.91
CA GLU A 225 4.32 -6.55 12.54
C GLU A 225 4.52 -5.42 11.51
N LEU A 226 4.56 -5.74 10.22
CA LEU A 226 4.82 -4.77 9.16
C LEU A 226 3.85 -3.58 9.22
N LEU A 227 4.37 -2.35 9.05
CA LEU A 227 3.55 -1.14 9.02
C LEU A 227 2.54 -1.21 7.85
N ILE A 228 3.02 -1.66 6.70
CA ILE A 228 2.23 -2.02 5.53
C ILE A 228 2.43 -3.49 5.22
N CYS A 229 1.32 -4.23 5.15
CA CYS A 229 1.34 -5.62 4.69
C CYS A 229 0.56 -5.74 3.38
N ASN A 230 1.17 -6.39 2.38
CA ASN A 230 0.52 -6.63 1.08
C ASN A 230 -0.32 -7.91 1.06
N VAL A 231 -0.20 -8.77 2.09
CA VAL A 231 -1.12 -9.90 2.27
C VAL A 231 -2.53 -9.34 2.40
N PRO A 232 -3.48 -9.76 1.53
CA PRO A 232 -4.81 -9.18 1.50
C PRO A 232 -5.47 -9.33 2.87
N TYR A 233 -6.13 -8.26 3.34
CA TYR A 233 -6.92 -8.26 4.57
C TYR A 233 -6.14 -8.39 5.89
N CYS A 234 -4.83 -8.67 5.87
CA CYS A 234 -4.00 -8.73 7.07
C CYS A 234 -4.08 -7.44 7.89
N MET A 235 -3.90 -6.27 7.24
CA MET A 235 -3.98 -4.96 7.90
C MET A 235 -5.37 -4.69 8.49
N ASN A 236 -6.42 -5.11 7.79
CA ASN A 236 -7.81 -4.97 8.20
C ASN A 236 -8.10 -5.78 9.47
N ILE A 237 -7.69 -7.06 9.49
CA ILE A 237 -7.83 -7.94 10.66
C ILE A 237 -7.03 -7.38 11.85
N ARG A 238 -5.78 -6.97 11.63
CA ARG A 238 -4.94 -6.38 12.69
C ARG A 238 -5.56 -5.12 13.29
N ALA A 239 -6.08 -4.23 12.45
CA ALA A 239 -6.73 -3.01 12.90
C ALA A 239 -7.97 -3.31 13.76
N GLU A 240 -8.81 -4.25 13.32
CA GLU A 240 -10.03 -4.62 14.05
C GLU A 240 -9.72 -5.33 15.38
N VAL A 241 -8.76 -6.26 15.38
CA VAL A 241 -8.30 -6.94 16.61
C VAL A 241 -7.73 -5.94 17.61
N GLY A 242 -6.91 -4.99 17.15
CA GLY A 242 -6.37 -3.92 17.98
C GLY A 242 -7.44 -2.99 18.55
N HIS A 243 -8.42 -2.57 17.72
CA HIS A 243 -9.54 -1.73 18.16
C HIS A 243 -10.32 -2.40 19.29
N ARG A 244 -10.65 -3.69 19.14
CA ARG A 244 -11.37 -4.45 20.16
C ARG A 244 -10.60 -4.63 21.45
N PHE A 245 -9.31 -4.93 21.36
CA PHE A 245 -8.47 -5.03 22.56
C PHE A 245 -8.49 -3.71 23.36
N MET A 246 -8.48 -2.57 22.67
CA MET A 246 -8.62 -1.27 23.33
C MET A 246 -10.02 -1.08 23.93
N GLU A 247 -11.09 -1.36 23.19
CA GLU A 247 -12.48 -1.26 23.69
C GLU A 247 -12.70 -2.13 24.93
N ASP A 248 -12.23 -3.38 24.93
CA ASP A 248 -12.37 -4.29 26.07
C ASP A 248 -11.57 -3.79 27.29
N ARG A 249 -10.37 -3.23 27.08
CA ARG A 249 -9.59 -2.58 28.16
C ARG A 249 -10.31 -1.35 28.72
N PHE A 250 -10.87 -0.49 27.86
CA PHE A 250 -11.67 0.66 28.30
C PHE A 250 -12.89 0.20 29.09
N ARG A 251 -13.59 -0.84 28.63
CA ARG A 251 -14.74 -1.42 29.35
C ARG A 251 -14.33 -1.97 30.72
N GLN A 252 -13.21 -2.68 30.82
CA GLN A 252 -12.70 -3.21 32.09
C GLN A 252 -12.33 -2.08 33.08
N LEU A 253 -11.75 -0.98 32.59
CA LEU A 253 -11.44 0.19 33.43
C LEU A 253 -12.69 0.98 33.82
N ALA A 254 -13.69 1.07 32.94
CA ALA A 254 -14.95 1.76 33.20
C ALA A 254 -15.85 1.03 34.21
N VAL A 255 -15.72 -0.30 34.33
CA VAL A 255 -16.46 -1.13 35.32
C VAL A 255 -16.01 -0.85 36.78
N GLY A 256 -15.03 0.03 37.01
CA GLY A 256 -14.55 0.43 38.34
C GLY A 256 -14.80 1.88 38.76
N GLN A 257 -15.50 2.72 37.97
CA GLN A 257 -15.75 4.13 38.34
C GLN A 257 -17.22 4.38 38.70
N PRO A 258 -17.53 5.01 39.85
CA PRO A 258 -18.89 5.41 40.17
C PRO A 258 -19.37 6.51 39.20
N ASP A 259 -20.68 6.50 38.93
CA ASP A 259 -21.41 7.16 37.82
C ASP A 259 -21.30 8.70 37.67
N ASN A 260 -20.37 9.39 38.36
CA ASN A 260 -20.33 10.85 38.44
C ASN A 260 -19.03 11.50 37.96
N ALA A 261 -18.39 10.97 36.92
CA ALA A 261 -17.29 11.68 36.25
C ALA A 261 -17.57 11.81 34.74
N ALA A 262 -17.94 13.02 34.32
CA ALA A 262 -18.03 13.37 32.90
C ALA A 262 -16.65 13.13 32.23
N PRO A 263 -16.62 12.52 31.02
CA PRO A 263 -15.36 12.26 30.34
C PRO A 263 -14.70 13.59 29.94
N ASN A 264 -13.48 13.81 30.43
CA ASN A 264 -12.65 14.96 30.08
C ASN A 264 -12.22 14.89 28.60
N PRO A 265 -12.62 15.83 27.73
CA PRO A 265 -12.42 15.76 26.28
C PRO A 265 -10.98 16.02 25.81
N HIS A 266 -10.00 16.16 26.71
CA HIS A 266 -8.63 16.58 26.36
C HIS A 266 -7.52 15.53 26.50
N VAL A 267 -7.82 14.24 26.66
CA VAL A 267 -6.76 13.21 26.70
C VAL A 267 -6.34 12.83 25.27
N LYS A 268 -5.14 13.27 24.86
CA LYS A 268 -4.58 13.00 23.53
C LYS A 268 -4.22 11.50 23.38
N PRO A 269 -4.54 10.82 22.25
CA PRO A 269 -4.53 9.33 22.19
C PRO A 269 -3.18 8.67 21.90
N TRP A 270 -2.08 9.41 21.75
CA TRP A 270 -0.88 8.87 21.06
C TRP A 270 0.44 9.21 21.75
N ILE A 271 0.67 8.73 22.96
CA ILE A 271 2.03 8.59 23.51
C ILE A 271 2.02 7.44 24.51
N ILE A 272 2.61 6.29 24.19
CA ILE A 272 3.30 5.37 25.14
C ILE A 272 4.39 4.62 24.32
N PRO A 273 5.62 4.41 24.86
CA PRO A 273 6.86 4.24 24.10
C PRO A 273 7.10 2.86 23.48
#